data_AF-A0A433HUI4-F1
#
_entry.id   AF-A0A433HUI4-F1
#
_cell.length_a   1.000
_cell.length_b   1.000
_cell.length_c   1.000
_cell.angle_alpha   90.00
_cell.angle_beta   90.00
_cell.angle_gamma   90.00
#
_symmetry.space_group_name_H-M   'P 1'
#
loop_
_entity.id
_entity.type
_entity.pdbx_description
1 polymer ?
#
loop_
_entity_poly.entity_id
_entity_poly.type
_entity_poly.pdbx_seq_one_letter_code
_entity_poly.pdbx_strand_id
1 'polypeptide(L)'
;MAFTSAVCFRLWNFSPTILIVVAAFLIVTSIFLYFPRTIRMSHIDDELEIEGQERVKYINLIFMLSKEVEKPKIITRKKPLLFRNSMKIFKRRTPGNGFLELFIKVFFRNGSFIFSYYQLLSVTLLAVFLLPSLWLKVPVFAGFIIMMSIWLSNIYDKVLLTHPFTKKYEGREAYLKAKHHAVMIFLIPAVLTAGVALLIVLFLF
;
A
#
# COMPACT_ATOMS: atom_id res chain seq x y z
N MET A 1 15.26 -9.32 48.83
CA MET A 1 15.71 -10.66 49.27
C MET A 1 15.70 -10.86 50.79
N ALA A 2 15.99 -9.83 51.61
CA ALA A 2 15.97 -9.99 53.08
C ALA A 2 14.57 -10.16 53.70
N PHE A 3 13.52 -9.60 53.08
CA PHE A 3 12.15 -9.69 53.60
C PHE A 3 11.53 -11.07 53.41
N THR A 4 11.84 -11.73 52.29
CA THR A 4 11.34 -13.07 51.95
C THR A 4 11.98 -14.16 52.81
N SER A 5 13.26 -14.03 53.17
CA SER A 5 13.94 -14.97 54.06
C SER A 5 13.47 -14.86 55.52
N ALA A 6 13.22 -13.64 56.01
CA ALA A 6 12.72 -13.40 57.37
C ALA A 6 11.31 -13.97 57.60
N VAL A 7 10.43 -13.89 56.60
CA VAL A 7 9.07 -14.45 56.66
C VAL A 7 9.10 -15.99 56.67
N CYS A 8 9.96 -16.62 55.86
CA CYS A 8 10.14 -18.07 55.87
C CYS A 8 10.62 -18.61 57.24
N PHE A 9 11.56 -17.92 57.89
CA PHE A 9 12.08 -18.34 59.20
C PHE A 9 11.02 -18.21 60.31
N ARG A 10 10.19 -17.17 60.26
CA ARG A 10 9.09 -16.95 61.22
C ARG A 10 7.98 -18.00 61.10
N LEU A 11 7.68 -18.43 59.88
CA LEU A 11 6.67 -19.47 59.62
C LEU A 11 7.18 -20.88 59.97
N TRP A 12 8.49 -21.14 59.83
CA TRP A 12 9.11 -22.42 60.21
C TRP A 12 8.97 -22.73 61.71
N ASN A 13 9.01 -21.69 62.55
CA ASN A 13 8.97 -21.84 64.01
C ASN A 13 7.55 -22.09 64.57
N PHE A 14 6.49 -21.95 63.76
CA PHE A 14 5.10 -22.05 64.21
C PHE A 14 4.49 -23.43 63.94
N SER A 15 4.74 -24.02 62.77
CA SER A 15 4.47 -25.45 62.49
C SER A 15 5.06 -25.86 61.12
N PRO A 16 6.10 -26.73 61.07
CA PRO A 16 6.80 -27.08 59.82
C PRO A 16 5.93 -27.90 58.85
N THR A 17 4.87 -28.55 59.32
CA THR A 17 4.00 -29.41 58.49
C THR A 17 3.15 -28.62 57.51
N ILE A 18 2.71 -27.41 57.87
CA ILE A 18 1.86 -26.56 57.03
C ILE A 18 2.64 -26.04 55.81
N LEU A 19 3.92 -25.70 55.99
CA LEU A 19 4.78 -25.22 54.90
C LEU A 19 5.02 -26.30 53.84
N ILE A 20 5.21 -27.55 54.26
CA ILE A 20 5.42 -28.68 53.34
C ILE A 20 4.14 -28.93 52.52
N VAL A 21 2.97 -28.86 53.14
CA VAL A 21 1.68 -29.04 52.45
C VAL A 21 1.42 -27.93 51.44
N VAL A 22 1.73 -26.67 51.79
CA VAL A 22 1.58 -25.53 50.87
C VAL A 22 2.57 -25.65 49.70
N ALA A 23 3.81 -26.04 49.95
CA ALA A 23 4.80 -26.27 48.90
C ALA A 23 4.38 -27.41 47.95
N ALA A 24 3.89 -28.52 48.49
CA ALA A 24 3.38 -29.65 47.70
C ALA A 24 2.17 -29.24 46.85
N PHE A 25 1.24 -28.46 47.41
CA PHE A 25 0.09 -27.95 46.69
C PHE A 25 0.50 -27.01 45.53
N LEU A 26 1.47 -26.13 45.74
CA LEU A 26 2.02 -25.26 44.69
C LEU A 26 2.71 -26.05 43.56
N ILE A 27 3.42 -27.13 43.90
CA ILE A 27 4.05 -27.99 42.90
C ILE A 27 2.99 -28.73 42.07
N VAL A 28 1.97 -29.31 42.72
CA VAL A 28 0.90 -30.05 42.04
C VAL A 28 0.08 -29.13 41.13
N THR A 29 -0.27 -27.93 41.60
CA THR A 29 -0.99 -26.93 40.79
C THR A 29 -0.14 -26.45 39.61
N SER A 30 1.17 -26.27 39.78
CA SER A 30 2.08 -25.92 38.68
C SER A 30 2.15 -27.01 37.61
N ILE A 31 2.26 -28.29 38.02
CA ILE A 31 2.27 -29.44 37.11
C ILE A 31 0.93 -29.57 36.38
N PHE A 32 -0.19 -29.41 37.09
CA PHE A 32 -1.55 -29.49 36.52
C PHE A 32 -1.81 -28.36 35.51
N LEU A 33 -1.28 -27.16 35.73
CA LEU A 33 -1.38 -26.03 34.79
C LEU A 33 -0.47 -26.20 33.55
N TYR A 34 0.69 -26.86 33.71
CA TYR A 34 1.61 -27.11 32.59
C TYR A 34 1.21 -28.29 31.70
N PHE A 35 0.56 -29.31 32.25
CA PHE A 35 0.13 -30.51 31.52
C PHE A 35 -0.77 -30.24 30.29
N PRO A 36 -1.82 -29.39 30.35
CA PRO A 36 -2.65 -29.10 29.19
C PRO A 36 -1.94 -28.22 28.14
N ARG A 37 -0.79 -27.62 28.49
CA ARG A 37 -0.02 -26.73 27.61
C ARG A 37 1.00 -27.49 26.76
N THR A 38 1.51 -28.63 27.23
CA THR A 38 2.50 -29.45 26.51
C THR A 38 1.88 -30.49 25.57
N ILE A 39 0.60 -30.83 25.73
CA ILE A 39 -0.08 -31.88 24.91
C ILE A 39 -0.68 -31.32 23.60
N ARG A 40 -0.79 -30.00 23.43
CA ARG A 40 -1.31 -29.40 22.19
C ARG A 40 -0.19 -29.27 21.14
N MET A 41 -0.10 -30.27 20.26
CA MET A 41 0.71 -30.23 19.02
C MET A 41 0.35 -29.07 18.07
N SER A 42 -0.71 -28.29 18.32
CA SER A 42 -1.10 -27.16 17.48
C SER A 42 -0.12 -25.99 17.49
N HIS A 43 0.72 -25.84 18.53
CA HIS A 43 1.72 -24.76 18.56
C HIS A 43 2.79 -24.91 17.48
N ILE A 44 3.12 -26.15 17.08
CA ILE A 44 4.13 -26.38 16.03
C ILE A 44 3.60 -25.89 14.69
N ASP A 45 2.33 -26.17 14.36
CA ASP A 45 1.72 -25.71 13.12
C ASP A 45 1.62 -24.17 13.07
N ASP A 46 1.23 -23.54 14.19
CA ASP A 46 1.17 -22.08 14.32
C ASP A 46 2.57 -21.44 14.19
N GLU A 47 3.60 -22.03 14.81
CA GLU A 47 4.99 -21.59 14.70
C GLU A 47 5.55 -21.74 13.28
N LEU A 48 5.22 -22.86 12.60
CA LEU A 48 5.60 -23.09 11.20
C LEU A 48 4.92 -22.10 10.25
N GLU A 49 3.66 -21.73 10.52
CA GLU A 49 2.96 -20.72 9.74
C GLU A 49 3.61 -19.34 9.91
N ILE A 50 3.94 -18.95 11.14
CA ILE A 50 4.62 -17.70 11.45
C ILE A 50 6.01 -17.67 10.77
N GLU A 51 6.79 -18.73 10.88
CA GLU A 51 8.12 -18.83 10.25
C GLU A 51 8.00 -18.80 8.71
N GLY A 52 6.95 -19.40 8.15
CA GLY A 52 6.63 -19.31 6.72
C GLY A 52 6.35 -17.88 6.28
N GLN A 53 5.55 -17.14 7.06
CA GLN A 53 5.23 -15.73 6.78
C GLN A 53 6.47 -14.83 6.87
N GLU A 54 7.34 -15.06 7.85
CA GLU A 54 8.60 -14.32 7.99
C GLU A 54 9.57 -14.60 6.84
N ARG A 55 9.74 -15.86 6.43
CA ARG A 55 10.55 -16.21 5.26
C ARG A 55 10.07 -15.53 3.98
N VAL A 56 8.74 -15.50 3.75
CA VAL A 56 8.15 -14.81 2.60
C VAL A 56 8.41 -13.30 2.65
N LYS A 57 8.38 -12.68 3.84
CA LYS A 57 8.70 -11.26 4.02
C LYS A 57 10.15 -10.96 3.62
N TYR A 58 11.11 -11.78 4.03
CA TYR A 58 12.53 -11.61 3.64
C TYR A 58 12.76 -11.82 2.15
N ILE A 59 12.12 -12.83 1.55
CA ILE A 59 12.16 -13.06 0.10
C ILE A 59 11.63 -11.84 -0.66
N ASN A 60 10.51 -11.26 -0.21
CA ASN A 60 9.96 -10.04 -0.81
C ASN A 60 10.89 -8.83 -0.66
N LEU A 61 11.58 -8.69 0.48
CA LEU A 61 12.57 -7.64 0.68
C LEU A 61 13.74 -7.77 -0.31
N ILE A 62 14.26 -8.99 -0.49
CA ILE A 62 15.34 -9.28 -1.44
C ILE A 62 14.88 -8.96 -2.87
N PHE A 63 13.66 -9.36 -3.26
CA PHE A 63 13.10 -9.02 -4.56
C PHE A 63 12.90 -7.51 -4.75
N MET A 64 12.55 -6.77 -3.69
CA MET A 64 12.38 -5.31 -3.76
C MET A 64 13.73 -4.59 -3.90
N LEU A 65 14.81 -5.15 -3.37
CA LEU A 65 16.18 -4.64 -3.52
C LEU A 65 16.83 -5.06 -4.86
N SER A 66 16.39 -6.18 -5.42
CA SER A 66 16.79 -6.65 -6.75
C SER A 66 16.15 -5.77 -7.84
N LYS A 67 16.95 -4.90 -8.43
CA LYS A 67 16.54 -3.94 -9.47
C LYS A 67 16.08 -4.61 -10.78
N GLU A 68 16.29 -5.92 -10.93
CA GLU A 68 16.10 -6.65 -12.20
C GLU A 68 14.78 -7.43 -12.30
N VAL A 69 14.04 -7.60 -11.20
CA VAL A 69 12.79 -8.39 -11.20
C VAL A 69 11.63 -7.53 -10.74
N GLU A 70 11.20 -6.58 -11.59
CA GLU A 70 9.92 -5.89 -11.40
C GLU A 70 8.79 -6.87 -11.73
N LYS A 71 8.49 -7.81 -10.82
CA LYS A 71 7.28 -8.63 -10.92
C LYS A 71 6.09 -7.69 -10.72
N PRO A 72 5.22 -7.50 -11.73
CA PRO A 72 4.06 -6.66 -11.55
C PRO A 72 3.22 -7.24 -10.41
N LYS A 73 2.81 -6.40 -9.45
CA LYS A 73 1.98 -6.81 -8.31
C LYS A 73 0.66 -7.37 -8.85
N ILE A 74 0.55 -8.70 -8.94
CA ILE A 74 -0.66 -9.36 -9.44
C ILE A 74 -1.72 -9.23 -8.34
N ILE A 75 -2.59 -8.23 -8.48
CA ILE A 75 -3.76 -8.11 -7.60
C ILE A 75 -4.75 -9.21 -8.01
N THR A 76 -4.69 -10.36 -7.33
CA THR A 76 -5.60 -11.50 -7.52
C THR A 76 -6.96 -11.25 -6.85
N ARG A 77 -7.72 -10.26 -7.32
CA ARG A 77 -9.14 -10.13 -6.95
C ARG A 77 -10.04 -10.87 -7.96
N LYS A 78 -10.80 -11.86 -7.49
CA LYS A 78 -11.73 -12.70 -8.28
C LYS A 78 -12.83 -11.90 -9.02
N LYS A 79 -13.20 -10.71 -8.55
CA LYS A 79 -14.23 -9.87 -9.19
C LYS A 79 -13.84 -8.38 -9.10
N PRO A 80 -13.79 -7.63 -10.22
CA PRO A 80 -13.52 -6.20 -10.20
C PRO A 80 -14.74 -5.43 -9.67
N LEU A 81 -14.51 -4.43 -8.81
CA LEU A 81 -15.57 -3.58 -8.23
C LEU A 81 -16.16 -2.61 -9.27
N LEU A 82 -15.32 -2.05 -10.14
CA LEU A 82 -15.70 -1.20 -11.27
C LEU A 82 -15.58 -2.00 -12.59
N PHE A 83 -16.60 -1.93 -13.45
CA PHE A 83 -16.69 -2.61 -14.76
C PHE A 83 -16.89 -4.14 -14.74
N ARG A 84 -17.79 -4.65 -13.87
CA ARG A 84 -18.16 -6.09 -13.82
C ARG A 84 -18.72 -6.63 -15.15
N ASN A 85 -19.41 -5.79 -15.92
CA ASN A 85 -19.77 -6.02 -17.33
C ASN A 85 -19.08 -4.94 -18.15
N SER A 86 -17.85 -5.16 -18.61
CA SER A 86 -17.08 -4.12 -19.30
C SER A 86 -17.75 -3.70 -20.61
N MET A 87 -18.70 -2.77 -20.52
CA MET A 87 -19.32 -2.14 -21.68
C MET A 87 -18.28 -1.25 -22.39
N LYS A 88 -18.54 -1.00 -23.67
CA LYS A 88 -17.64 -0.24 -24.54
C LYS A 88 -17.67 1.22 -24.08
N ILE A 89 -16.51 1.80 -23.75
CA ILE A 89 -16.42 3.23 -23.40
C ILE A 89 -16.54 4.08 -24.68
N PHE A 90 -15.89 3.67 -25.77
CA PHE A 90 -15.96 4.36 -27.06
C PHE A 90 -16.89 3.65 -28.04
N LYS A 91 -17.75 4.41 -28.72
CA LYS A 91 -18.64 3.90 -29.77
C LYS A 91 -17.88 3.48 -31.04
N ARG A 92 -16.81 4.20 -31.40
CA ARG A 92 -15.98 3.93 -32.59
C ARG A 92 -14.71 3.14 -32.23
N ARG A 93 -14.48 2.03 -32.97
CA ARG A 93 -13.30 1.17 -32.83
C ARG A 93 -12.15 1.71 -33.68
N THR A 94 -11.31 2.53 -33.08
CA THR A 94 -10.00 2.87 -33.64
C THR A 94 -8.90 2.28 -32.75
N PRO A 95 -7.71 1.94 -33.29
CA PRO A 95 -6.61 1.43 -32.49
C PRO A 95 -6.24 2.37 -31.33
N GLY A 96 -6.25 3.68 -31.57
CA GLY A 96 -6.00 4.68 -30.54
C GLY A 96 -7.05 4.68 -29.41
N ASN A 97 -8.34 4.58 -29.76
CA ASN A 97 -9.41 4.49 -28.75
C ASN A 97 -9.34 3.18 -27.95
N GLY A 98 -8.87 2.10 -28.57
CA GLY A 98 -8.66 0.82 -27.89
C GLY A 98 -7.59 0.91 -26.80
N PHE A 99 -6.44 1.53 -27.11
CA PHE A 99 -5.38 1.78 -26.11
C PHE A 99 -5.85 2.73 -25.00
N LEU A 100 -6.55 3.79 -25.37
CA LEU A 100 -7.11 4.75 -24.41
C LEU A 100 -8.13 4.07 -23.47
N GLU A 101 -9.03 3.26 -24.00
CA GLU A 101 -10.02 2.50 -23.22
C GLU A 101 -9.35 1.51 -22.27
N LEU A 102 -8.32 0.80 -22.74
CA LEU A 102 -7.55 -0.11 -21.91
C LEU A 102 -6.88 0.63 -20.75
N PHE A 103 -6.22 1.75 -21.04
CA PHE A 103 -5.56 2.58 -20.03
C PHE A 103 -6.55 3.06 -18.96
N ILE A 104 -7.66 3.67 -19.38
CA ILE A 104 -8.70 4.18 -18.47
C ILE A 104 -9.20 3.06 -17.56
N LYS A 105 -9.49 1.88 -18.10
CA LYS A 105 -9.96 0.73 -17.32
C LYS A 105 -8.93 0.27 -16.29
N VAL A 106 -7.65 0.16 -16.68
CA VAL A 106 -6.60 -0.27 -15.76
C VAL A 106 -6.35 0.79 -14.68
N PHE A 107 -6.35 2.07 -15.05
CA PHE A 107 -6.16 3.18 -14.14
C PHE A 107 -7.21 3.17 -13.03
N PHE A 108 -8.51 3.08 -13.39
CA PHE A 108 -9.58 3.03 -12.39
C PHE A 108 -9.65 1.70 -11.62
N ARG A 109 -9.15 0.61 -12.19
CA ARG A 109 -9.11 -0.70 -11.53
C ARG A 109 -7.98 -0.81 -10.50
N ASN A 110 -6.89 -0.08 -10.68
CA ASN A 110 -5.76 -0.09 -9.77
C ASN A 110 -5.84 1.10 -8.80
N GLY A 111 -6.32 0.84 -7.58
CA GLY A 111 -6.41 1.85 -6.53
C GLY A 111 -5.07 2.52 -6.19
N SER A 112 -3.93 1.87 -6.45
CA SER A 112 -2.62 2.49 -6.25
C SER A 112 -2.41 3.67 -7.20
N PHE A 113 -2.83 3.57 -8.47
CA PHE A 113 -2.68 4.66 -9.42
C PHE A 113 -3.60 5.83 -9.11
N ILE A 114 -4.85 5.54 -8.71
CA ILE A 114 -5.79 6.56 -8.24
C ILE A 114 -5.23 7.26 -6.99
N PHE A 115 -4.75 6.49 -6.01
CA PHE A 115 -4.19 7.05 -4.78
C PHE A 115 -2.98 7.94 -5.07
N SER A 116 -2.03 7.49 -5.88
CA SER A 116 -0.87 8.30 -6.27
C SER A 116 -1.24 9.56 -7.06
N TYR A 117 -2.27 9.50 -7.91
CA TYR A 117 -2.79 10.68 -8.63
C TYR A 117 -3.34 11.73 -7.66
N TYR A 118 -4.18 11.32 -6.70
CA TYR A 118 -4.71 12.23 -5.69
C TYR A 118 -3.64 12.69 -4.70
N GLN A 119 -2.63 11.87 -4.41
CA GLN A 119 -1.50 12.26 -3.55
C GLN A 119 -0.68 13.40 -4.18
N LEU A 120 -0.36 13.31 -5.48
CA LEU A 120 0.33 14.39 -6.19
C LEU A 120 -0.52 15.67 -6.18
N LEU A 121 -1.82 15.55 -6.46
CA LEU A 121 -2.76 16.67 -6.39
C LEU A 121 -2.82 17.30 -5.00
N SER A 122 -2.92 16.49 -3.95
CA SER A 122 -3.02 16.99 -2.57
C SER A 122 -1.74 17.70 -2.13
N VAL A 123 -0.58 17.19 -2.52
CA VAL A 123 0.72 17.83 -2.22
C VAL A 123 0.81 19.19 -2.88
N THR A 124 0.39 19.32 -4.14
CA THR A 124 0.36 20.62 -4.82
C THR A 124 -0.65 21.58 -4.22
N LEU A 125 -1.85 21.10 -3.88
CA LEU A 125 -2.86 21.92 -3.20
C LEU A 125 -2.30 22.46 -1.87
N LEU A 126 -1.73 21.60 -1.03
CA LEU A 126 -1.09 22.00 0.22
C LEU A 126 0.04 23.00 -0.01
N ALA A 127 0.89 22.79 -1.02
CA ALA A 127 1.95 23.73 -1.35
C ALA A 127 1.41 25.11 -1.72
N VAL A 128 0.34 25.19 -2.51
CA VAL A 128 -0.29 26.46 -2.90
C VAL A 128 -0.92 27.19 -1.70
N PHE A 129 -1.52 26.45 -0.76
CA PHE A 129 -2.10 27.02 0.47
C PHE A 129 -1.06 27.49 1.48
N LEU A 130 0.03 26.73 1.67
CA LEU A 130 1.05 27.03 2.69
C LEU A 130 2.02 28.13 2.26
N LEU A 131 2.23 28.35 0.96
CA LEU A 131 3.15 29.36 0.48
C LEU A 131 2.55 30.77 0.63
N PRO A 132 3.13 31.65 1.47
CA PRO A 132 2.61 32.99 1.67
C PRO A 132 2.87 33.91 0.47
N SER A 133 3.99 33.71 -0.24
CA SER A 133 4.39 34.59 -1.34
C SER A 133 3.71 34.22 -2.67
N LEU A 134 3.09 35.21 -3.32
CA LEU A 134 2.40 35.04 -4.61
C LEU A 134 3.36 34.61 -5.73
N TRP A 135 4.59 35.13 -5.71
CA TRP A 135 5.62 34.85 -6.71
C TRP A 135 6.07 33.38 -6.74
N LEU A 136 5.99 32.66 -5.61
CA LEU A 136 6.35 31.24 -5.55
C LEU A 136 5.20 30.32 -6.01
N LYS A 137 3.95 30.79 -6.01
CA LYS A 137 2.79 29.97 -6.41
C LYS A 137 2.81 29.65 -7.91
N VAL A 138 3.23 30.61 -8.74
CA VAL A 138 3.30 30.45 -10.21
C VAL A 138 4.29 29.35 -10.64
N PRO A 139 5.58 29.35 -10.22
CA PRO A 139 6.51 28.29 -10.59
C PRO A 139 6.12 26.93 -10.00
N VAL A 140 5.49 26.89 -8.82
CA VAL A 140 4.97 25.64 -8.23
C VAL A 140 3.84 25.06 -9.09
N PHE A 141 2.91 25.91 -9.56
CA PHE A 141 1.84 25.47 -10.46
C PHE A 141 2.38 25.02 -11.82
N ALA A 142 3.34 25.74 -12.41
CA ALA A 142 3.98 25.33 -13.66
C ALA A 142 4.75 24.01 -13.49
N GLY A 143 5.49 23.86 -12.38
CA GLY A 143 6.19 22.63 -12.03
C GLY A 143 5.23 21.46 -11.84
N PHE A 144 4.05 21.70 -11.24
CA PHE A 144 3.00 20.68 -11.13
C PHE A 144 2.52 20.20 -12.49
N ILE A 145 2.25 21.09 -13.46
CA ILE A 145 1.81 20.69 -14.80
C ILE A 145 2.84 19.77 -15.46
N ILE A 146 4.11 20.16 -15.42
CA ILE A 146 5.21 19.40 -16.02
C ILE A 146 5.34 18.04 -15.31
N MET A 147 5.46 18.05 -13.98
CA MET A 147 5.62 16.84 -13.18
C MET A 147 4.45 15.86 -13.38
N MET A 148 3.22 16.38 -13.39
CA MET A 148 2.02 15.59 -13.59
C MET A 148 1.97 15.00 -15.01
N SER A 149 2.33 15.77 -16.04
CA SER A 149 2.38 15.26 -17.41
C SER A 149 3.38 14.10 -17.56
N ILE A 150 4.56 14.23 -16.97
CA ILE A 150 5.62 13.20 -16.99
C ILE A 150 5.15 11.97 -16.22
N TRP A 151 4.57 12.16 -15.03
CA TRP A 151 4.07 11.05 -14.21
C TRP A 151 2.97 10.27 -14.95
N LEU A 152 1.98 10.94 -15.55
CA LEU A 152 0.94 10.27 -16.35
C LEU A 152 1.53 9.53 -17.55
N SER A 153 2.48 10.14 -18.26
CA SER A 153 3.19 9.52 -19.38
C SER A 153 3.88 8.21 -18.94
N ASN A 154 4.56 8.24 -17.80
CA ASN A 154 5.26 7.07 -17.26
C ASN A 154 4.28 5.98 -16.80
N ILE A 155 3.15 6.36 -16.20
CA ILE A 155 2.10 5.39 -15.81
C ILE A 155 1.46 4.76 -17.04
N TYR A 156 1.22 5.53 -18.11
CA TYR A 156 0.74 4.98 -19.38
C TYR A 156 1.70 3.94 -19.96
N ASP A 157 2.99 4.29 -20.06
CA ASP A 157 4.01 3.36 -20.56
C ASP A 157 4.13 2.14 -19.64
N LYS A 158 4.09 2.31 -18.31
CA LYS A 158 4.11 1.19 -17.36
C LYS A 158 2.92 0.26 -17.58
N VAL A 159 1.71 0.78 -17.73
CA VAL A 159 0.50 -0.03 -17.91
C VAL A 159 0.52 -0.78 -19.24
N LEU A 160 0.89 -0.11 -20.33
CA LEU A 160 0.82 -0.70 -21.67
C LEU A 160 2.07 -1.51 -22.02
N LEU A 161 3.28 -1.15 -21.59
CA LEU A 161 4.49 -1.89 -21.97
C LEU A 161 4.74 -3.13 -21.11
N THR A 162 4.06 -3.26 -19.96
CA THR A 162 4.14 -4.47 -19.11
C THR A 162 3.58 -5.71 -19.83
N HIS A 163 2.58 -5.55 -20.71
CA HIS A 163 1.97 -6.69 -21.41
C HIS A 163 2.63 -6.92 -22.79
N PRO A 164 3.09 -8.14 -23.13
CA PRO A 164 3.79 -8.41 -24.39
C PRO A 164 3.01 -8.02 -25.65
N PHE A 165 1.68 -8.22 -25.65
CA PHE A 165 0.80 -7.85 -26.77
C PHE A 165 0.80 -6.35 -27.09
N THR A 166 0.82 -5.50 -26.08
CA THR A 166 0.78 -4.04 -26.26
C THR A 166 2.16 -3.46 -26.50
N LYS A 167 3.22 -4.09 -25.96
CA LYS A 167 4.63 -3.73 -26.23
C LYS A 167 4.99 -3.78 -27.71
N LYS A 168 4.41 -4.71 -28.50
CA LYS A 168 4.63 -4.78 -29.97
C LYS A 168 4.23 -3.50 -30.71
N TYR A 169 3.33 -2.70 -30.14
CA TYR A 169 2.81 -1.47 -30.76
C TYR A 169 3.50 -0.20 -30.23
N GLU A 170 4.54 -0.36 -29.40
CA GLU A 170 5.41 0.73 -28.97
C GLU A 170 5.97 1.47 -30.21
N GLY A 171 5.84 2.80 -30.22
CA GLY A 171 6.29 3.64 -31.33
C GLY A 171 5.33 3.73 -32.54
N ARG A 172 4.20 3.01 -32.57
CA ARG A 172 3.16 3.25 -33.59
C ARG A 172 2.43 4.56 -33.34
N GLU A 173 2.04 5.27 -34.40
CA GLU A 173 1.31 6.54 -34.28
C GLU A 173 0.03 6.42 -33.42
N ALA A 174 -0.68 5.30 -33.54
CA ALA A 174 -1.87 5.03 -32.74
C ALA A 174 -1.57 4.95 -31.22
N TYR A 175 -0.40 4.42 -30.84
CA TYR A 175 0.04 4.34 -29.45
C TYR A 175 0.39 5.72 -28.91
N LEU A 176 1.19 6.49 -29.67
CA LEU A 176 1.61 7.83 -29.28
C LEU A 176 0.42 8.80 -29.18
N LYS A 177 -0.50 8.73 -30.14
CA LYS A 177 -1.72 9.53 -30.13
C LYS A 177 -2.60 9.18 -28.94
N ALA A 178 -2.78 7.89 -28.65
CA ALA A 178 -3.54 7.44 -27.48
C ALA A 178 -2.88 7.88 -26.17
N LYS A 179 -1.55 7.82 -26.07
CA LYS A 179 -0.79 8.33 -24.92
C LYS A 179 -1.06 9.80 -24.67
N HIS A 180 -0.92 10.63 -25.71
CA HIS A 180 -1.18 12.07 -25.60
C HIS A 180 -2.62 12.37 -25.17
N HIS A 181 -3.61 11.69 -25.78
CA HIS A 181 -5.01 11.84 -25.38
C HIS A 181 -5.27 11.38 -23.94
N ALA A 182 -4.69 10.26 -23.52
CA ALA A 182 -4.81 9.75 -22.15
C ALA A 182 -4.24 10.76 -21.15
N VAL A 183 -3.03 11.25 -21.40
CA VAL A 183 -2.39 12.27 -20.57
C VAL A 183 -3.28 13.51 -20.47
N MET A 184 -3.76 14.05 -21.60
CA MET A 184 -4.64 15.23 -21.59
C MET A 184 -5.94 15.02 -20.81
N ILE A 185 -6.61 13.88 -20.98
CA ILE A 185 -7.90 13.60 -20.32
C ILE A 185 -7.78 13.63 -18.79
N PHE A 186 -6.66 13.14 -18.24
CA PHE A 186 -6.44 13.13 -16.80
C PHE A 186 -5.69 14.37 -16.29
N LEU A 187 -4.90 15.04 -17.13
CA LEU A 187 -4.20 16.28 -16.79
C LEU A 187 -5.18 17.45 -16.69
N ILE A 188 -6.15 17.58 -17.59
CA ILE A 188 -7.11 18.70 -17.60
C ILE A 188 -7.87 18.82 -16.28
N PRO A 189 -8.50 17.76 -15.72
CA PRO A 189 -9.16 17.84 -14.41
C PRO A 189 -8.18 18.20 -13.29
N ALA A 190 -6.97 17.64 -13.30
CA ALA A 190 -5.94 17.95 -12.31
C ALA A 190 -5.57 19.43 -12.32
N VAL A 191 -5.27 19.98 -13.50
CA VAL A 191 -4.90 21.39 -13.68
C VAL A 191 -6.06 22.31 -13.33
N LEU A 192 -7.30 21.94 -13.67
CA LEU A 192 -8.49 22.71 -13.33
C LEU A 192 -8.69 22.79 -11.82
N THR A 193 -8.57 21.66 -11.10
CA THR A 193 -8.69 21.65 -9.63
C THR A 193 -7.61 22.47 -8.94
N ALA A 194 -6.35 22.32 -9.36
CA ALA A 194 -5.24 23.10 -8.82
C ALA A 194 -5.34 24.59 -9.19
N GLY A 195 -5.83 24.91 -10.40
CA GLY A 195 -6.01 26.29 -10.86
C GLY A 195 -7.12 27.01 -10.10
N VAL A 196 -8.25 26.34 -9.85
CA VAL A 196 -9.31 26.89 -8.99
C VAL A 196 -8.81 27.12 -7.57
N ALA A 197 -8.03 26.20 -7.01
CA ALA A 197 -7.44 26.38 -5.68
C ALA A 197 -6.50 27.60 -5.64
N LEU A 198 -5.67 27.80 -6.68
CA LEU A 198 -4.82 28.99 -6.79
C LEU A 198 -5.65 30.27 -6.82
N LEU A 199 -6.73 30.32 -7.61
CA LEU A 199 -7.62 31.49 -7.68
C LEU A 199 -8.29 31.80 -6.33
N ILE A 200 -8.77 30.78 -5.63
CA ILE A 200 -9.38 30.94 -4.28
C ILE A 200 -8.35 31.51 -3.31
N VAL A 201 -7.13 30.97 -3.31
CA VAL A 201 -6.06 31.46 -2.45
C VAL A 201 -5.68 32.89 -2.82
N LEU A 202 -5.63 33.25 -4.10
CA LEU A 202 -5.32 34.61 -4.54
C LEU A 202 -6.41 35.60 -4.13
N PHE A 203 -7.68 35.20 -4.09
CA PHE A 203 -8.77 36.05 -3.62
C PHE A 203 -8.76 36.28 -2.10
N LEU A 204 -8.18 35.35 -1.33
CA LEU A 204 -8.19 35.39 0.14
C LEU A 204 -7.08 36.27 0.73
N PHE A 205 -6.01 36.55 -0.04
CA PHE A 205 -4.84 37.35 0.35
C PHE A 205 -4.72 38.62 -0.50
#